data_AF-A0A932LY61-F1
#
_entry.id   AF-A0A932LY61-F1
#
_cell.length_a   1.000
_cell.length_b   1.000
_cell.length_c   1.000
_cell.angle_alpha   90.00
_cell.angle_beta   90.00
_cell.angle_gamma   90.00
#
_symmetry.space_group_name_H-M   'P 1'
#
loop_
_entity.id
_entity.type
_entity.pdbx_description
1 polymer ?
#
loop_
_entity_poly.entity_id
_entity_poly.type
_entity_poly.pdbx_seq_one_letter_code
_entity_poly.pdbx_strand_id
1 'polypeptide(L)' 'MARLLVTATYGVDNSTRAGLPFFVARGAKESGIDVGIVLAADATLLVRPELRRHIQPAGIPHLEELFQFAVDHKIPIYV' A
#
# COMPACT_ATOMS: atom_id res chain seq x y z
N MET A 1 11.08 -17.71 -10.51
CA MET A 1 10.02 -16.70 -10.69
C MET A 1 10.49 -15.40 -10.07
N ALA A 2 10.27 -14.27 -10.73
CA ALA A 2 10.58 -12.96 -10.16
C ALA A 2 9.57 -12.62 -9.05
N ARG A 3 10.04 -11.93 -8.01
CA ARG A 3 9.22 -11.40 -6.91
C ARG A 3 9.39 -9.90 -6.84
N LEU A 4 8.31 -9.19 -6.51
CA LEU A 4 8.32 -7.75 -6.36
C LEU A 4 8.24 -7.38 -4.86
N LEU A 5 9.06 -6.43 -4.45
CA LEU A 5 8.94 -5.80 -3.13
C LEU A 5 8.78 -4.30 -3.36
N VAL A 6 7.66 -3.75 -2.90
CA VAL A 6 7.34 -2.32 -3.08
C VAL A 6 7.54 -1.60 -1.75
N THR A 7 8.34 -0.55 -1.74
CA THR A 7 8.65 0.21 -0.52
C THR A 7 7.78 1.46 -0.44
N ALA A 8 7.02 1.58 0.65
CA ALA A 8 6.29 2.78 1.04
C ALA A 8 7.11 3.58 2.06
N THR A 9 7.19 4.89 1.89
CA THR A 9 7.95 5.80 2.77
C THR A 9 7.17 7.01 3.24
N TYR A 10 5.98 7.26 2.67
CA TYR A 10 5.18 8.46 2.92
C TYR A 10 3.91 8.11 3.69
N GLY A 11 3.51 9.03 4.57
CA GLY A 11 2.31 8.92 5.39
C GLY A 11 1.25 9.94 4.98
N VAL A 12 0.54 10.46 5.99
CA VAL A 12 -0.55 11.43 5.81
C VAL A 12 -0.12 12.75 5.15
N ASP A 13 1.17 13.07 5.19
CA ASP A 13 1.76 14.29 4.65
C ASP A 13 1.71 14.35 3.11
N ASN A 14 1.66 13.19 2.45
CA ASN A 14 1.53 13.10 1.00
C ASN A 14 0.63 11.93 0.59
N SER A 15 -0.67 12.20 0.45
CA SER A 15 -1.69 11.16 0.21
C SER A 15 -1.41 10.32 -1.04
N THR A 16 -1.00 10.95 -2.14
CA THR A 16 -0.69 10.24 -3.39
C THR A 16 0.50 9.30 -3.21
N ARG A 17 1.59 9.75 -2.59
CA ARG A 17 2.78 8.90 -2.36
C ARG A 17 2.55 7.83 -1.30
N ALA A 18 1.66 8.05 -0.35
CA ALA A 18 1.25 7.05 0.63
C ALA A 18 0.42 5.91 -0.02
N GLY A 19 -0.46 6.24 -0.96
CA GLY A 19 -1.30 5.25 -1.65
C GLY A 19 -0.59 4.51 -2.79
N LEU A 20 0.36 5.14 -3.47
CA LEU A 20 0.99 4.61 -4.68
C LEU A 20 1.61 3.20 -4.50
N PRO A 21 2.35 2.89 -3.41
CA PRO A 21 2.90 1.55 -3.19
C PRO A 21 1.82 0.44 -3.15
N PHE A 22 0.69 0.71 -2.49
CA PHE A 22 -0.42 -0.25 -2.40
C PHE A 22 -1.12 -0.42 -3.76
N PHE A 23 -1.27 0.66 -4.53
CA PHE A 23 -1.82 0.61 -5.88
C PHE A 23 -0.94 -0.21 -6.84
N VAL A 24 0.38 -0.02 -6.78
CA VAL A 24 1.35 -0.84 -7.54
C VAL A 24 1.29 -2.31 -7.12
N ALA A 25 1.23 -2.58 -5.82
CA ALA A 25 1.11 -3.95 -5.31
C ALA A 25 -0.20 -4.63 -5.77
N ARG A 26 -1.32 -3.90 -5.81
CA ARG A 26 -2.58 -4.39 -6.39
C ARG A 26 -2.40 -4.80 -7.85
N GLY A 27 -1.88 -3.90 -8.69
CA GLY A 27 -1.66 -4.20 -10.11
C GLY A 27 -0.72 -5.39 -10.33
N ALA A 28 0.34 -5.50 -9.53
CA ALA A 28 1.25 -6.66 -9.58
C ALA A 28 0.53 -7.96 -9.20
N LYS A 29 -0.27 -7.96 -8.13
CA LYS A 29 -1.04 -9.12 -7.69
C LYS A 29 -2.08 -9.56 -8.72
N GLU A 30 -2.84 -8.61 -9.28
CA GLU A 30 -3.82 -8.86 -10.34
C GLU A 30 -3.16 -9.42 -11.62
N SER A 31 -1.89 -9.06 -11.86
CA SER A 31 -1.08 -9.58 -12.97
C SER A 31 -0.41 -10.94 -12.67
N GLY A 32 -0.69 -11.57 -11.52
CA GLY A 32 -0.11 -12.86 -11.15
C GLY A 32 1.33 -12.81 -10.63
N ILE A 33 1.85 -11.63 -10.28
CA ILE A 33 3.19 -11.46 -9.71
C ILE A 33 3.13 -11.65 -8.19
N ASP A 34 4.06 -12.43 -7.64
CA ASP A 34 4.27 -12.54 -6.20
C ASP A 34 4.88 -11.23 -5.68
N VAL A 35 4.14 -10.52 -4.82
CA VAL A 35 4.45 -9.15 -4.40
C VAL A 35 4.29 -9.01 -2.89
N GLY A 36 5.16 -8.21 -2.27
CA GLY A 36 5.03 -7.72 -0.90
C GLY A 36 5.20 -6.21 -0.79
N ILE A 37 4.81 -5.65 0.34
CA ILE A 37 4.92 -4.22 0.65
C ILE A 37 5.79 -4.05 1.89
N VAL A 38 6.78 -3.17 1.85
CA VAL A 38 7.52 -2.73 3.06
C VAL A 38 7.10 -1.32 3.39
N LEU A 39 6.69 -1.10 4.64
CA LEU A 39 6.45 0.20 5.21
C LEU A 39 7.73 0.67 5.91
N ALA A 40 8.21 1.84 5.57
CA ALA A 40 9.35 2.48 6.21
C ALA A 40 9.04 3.95 6.50
N ALA A 41 9.78 4.57 7.42
CA ALA A 41 9.57 5.96 7.83
C ALA A 41 8.08 6.24 8.18
N ASP A 42 7.50 7.31 7.64
CA ASP A 42 6.12 7.72 7.97
C ASP A 42 5.06 6.74 7.46
N ALA A 43 5.38 5.90 6.48
CA ALA A 43 4.47 4.87 6.00
C ALA A 43 4.18 3.81 7.06
N THR A 44 5.06 3.62 8.06
CA THR A 44 4.82 2.70 9.17
C THR A 44 3.56 3.06 9.96
N LEU A 45 3.15 4.34 9.97
CA LEU A 45 1.95 4.81 10.63
C LEU A 45 0.66 4.35 9.91
N LEU A 46 0.73 3.97 8.63
CA LEU A 46 -0.44 3.57 7.83
C LEU A 46 -1.07 2.23 8.29
N VAL A 47 -0.38 1.47 9.14
CA VAL A 47 -0.96 0.30 9.83
C VAL A 47 -2.14 0.68 10.73
N ARG A 48 -2.24 1.96 11.12
CA ARG A 48 -3.30 2.49 11.97
C ARG A 48 -4.55 2.83 11.15
N PRO A 49 -5.68 2.13 11.33
CA PRO A 49 -6.89 2.34 10.53
C PRO A 49 -7.40 3.78 10.58
N GLU A 50 -7.27 4.46 11.70
CA GLU A 50 -7.64 5.86 11.88
C GLU A 50 -6.86 6.80 10.96
N LEU A 51 -5.60 6.49 10.60
CA LEU A 51 -4.82 7.36 9.72
C LEU A 51 -5.13 7.07 8.25
N ARG A 52 -5.10 5.80 7.85
CA ARG A 52 -5.34 5.44 6.44
C ARG A 52 -6.77 5.68 5.97
N ARG A 53 -7.76 5.72 6.87
CA ARG A 53 -9.15 6.11 6.54
C ARG A 53 -9.33 7.58 6.14
N HIS A 54 -8.32 8.43 6.36
CA HIS A 54 -8.34 9.84 5.95
C HIS A 54 -7.50 10.11 4.68
N ILE A 55 -6.90 9.08 4.08
CA ILE A 55 -6.00 9.25 2.94
C ILE A 55 -6.75 8.92 1.65
N GLN A 56 -7.09 9.97 0.91
CA GLN A 56 -7.54 9.91 -0.48
C GLN A 56 -6.41 10.38 -1.41
N PRO A 57 -5.70 9.44 -2.07
CA PRO A 57 -4.76 9.77 -3.12
C PRO A 57 -5.44 10.42 -4.34
N ALA A 58 -4.70 11.22 -5.11
CA ALA A 58 -5.20 11.73 -6.39
C ALA A 58 -5.10 10.66 -7.48
N GLY A 59 -6.22 10.37 -8.15
CA GLY A 59 -6.25 9.48 -9.34
C GLY A 59 -6.08 7.98 -9.08
N ILE A 60 -5.99 7.55 -7.81
CA ILE A 60 -5.99 6.12 -7.42
C ILE A 60 -7.02 5.91 -6.29
N PRO A 61 -7.46 4.66 -6.03
CA PRO A 61 -8.46 4.36 -5.01
C PRO A 61 -8.06 4.82 -3.60
N HIS A 62 -9.05 4.92 -2.72
CA HIS A 62 -8.85 5.31 -1.32
C HIS A 62 -7.85 4.35 -0.63
N LEU A 63 -6.99 4.86 0.27
CA LEU A 63 -5.94 4.01 0.85
C LEU A 63 -6.51 2.84 1.66
N GLU A 64 -7.61 3.04 2.40
CA GLU A 64 -8.29 1.94 3.10
C GLU A 64 -8.68 0.80 2.16
N GLU A 65 -9.19 1.11 0.96
CA GLU A 65 -9.56 0.10 -0.04
C GLU A 65 -8.33 -0.68 -0.52
N LEU A 66 -7.25 0.04 -0.83
CA LEU A 66 -6.00 -0.58 -1.29
C LEU A 66 -5.33 -1.42 -0.21
N PHE A 67 -5.38 -0.97 1.05
CA PHE A 67 -4.88 -1.71 2.19
C PHE A 67 -5.71 -2.97 2.42
N GLN A 68 -7.04 -2.87 2.37
CA GLN A 68 -7.94 -4.01 2.52
C GLN A 68 -7.75 -5.02 1.38
N PHE A 69 -7.56 -4.56 0.15
CA PHE A 69 -7.21 -5.43 -0.98
C PHE A 69 -5.95 -6.25 -0.67
N ALA A 70 -4.90 -5.62 -0.13
CA ALA A 70 -3.66 -6.31 0.24
C ALA A 70 -3.90 -7.38 1.33
N VAL A 71 -4.73 -7.07 2.33
CA VAL A 71 -5.13 -8.01 3.39
C VAL A 71 -5.90 -9.20 2.79
N ASP A 72 -6.95 -8.94 2.01
CA ASP A 72 -7.82 -9.97 1.43
C ASP A 72 -7.05 -10.92 0.50
N HIS A 73 -6.06 -10.39 -0.23
CA HIS A 73 -5.23 -11.15 -1.17
C HIS A 73 -3.95 -11.71 -0.55
N LYS A 74 -3.78 -11.56 0.77
CA LYS A 74 -2.63 -12.03 1.55
C LYS A 74 -1.30 -11.52 0.99
N ILE A 75 -1.27 -10.27 0.51
CA ILE A 75 -0.03 -9.58 0.17
C ILE A 75 0.69 -9.29 1.49
N PRO A 76 1.90 -9.82 1.73
CA PRO A 76 2.62 -9.57 2.98
C PRO A 76 3.00 -8.10 3.09
N ILE A 77 2.72 -7.52 4.26
CA ILE A 77 3.09 -6.16 4.63
C ILE A 77 4.11 -6.25 5.76
N TYR A 78 5.30 -5.72 5.52
CA TYR A 78 6.40 -5.63 6.49
C TYR A 78 6.49 -4.20 7.02
N VAL A 79 6.92 -4.04 8.26
CA VAL A 79 7.07 -2.75 8.96
C VAL A 79 8.47 -2.68 9.56
#